data_AF-K1TVK9-F1
#
_entry.id   AF-K1TVK9-F1
#
_cell.length_a   1.000
_cell.length_b   1.000
_cell.length_c   1.000
_cell.angle_alpha   90.00
_cell.angle_beta   90.00
_cell.angle_gamma   90.00
#
_symmetry.space_group_name_H-M   'P 1'
#
loop_
_entity.id
_entity.type
_entity.pdbx_description
1 polymer ?
#
loop_
_entity_poly.entity_id
_entity_poly.type
_entity_poly.pdbx_seq_one_letter_code
_entity_poly.pdbx_strand_id
1 'polypeptide(L)' 'MKYNFDKVIDRSGTSAEKVEGLKHIWGRTDLIPLWVADMDFATAPFVTDAIP' A
#
# COMPACT_ATOMS: atom_id res chain seq x y z
N MET A 1 -12.66 13.62 -14.26
CA MET A 1 -11.39 13.02 -13.80
C MET A 1 -11.53 11.50 -13.84
N LYS A 2 -10.53 10.78 -14.33
CA LYS A 2 -10.53 9.31 -14.36
C LYS A 2 -9.38 8.82 -13.47
N TYR A 3 -9.71 8.13 -12.37
CA TYR A 3 -8.75 7.45 -11.52
C TYR A 3 -8.61 6.00 -12.01
N ASN A 4 -7.39 5.46 -11.99
CA ASN A 4 -7.14 4.07 -12.33
C ASN A 4 -6.92 3.26 -11.05
N PHE A 5 -8.00 2.75 -10.47
CA PHE A 5 -7.95 1.88 -9.30
C PHE A 5 -7.57 0.43 -9.65
N ASP A 6 -7.61 0.04 -10.93
CA ASP A 6 -7.17 -1.28 -11.40
C ASP A 6 -5.64 -1.38 -11.51
N LYS A 7 -4.93 -0.26 -11.37
CA LYS A 7 -3.46 -0.24 -11.39
C LYS A 7 -2.93 -0.94 -10.15
N VAL A 8 -2.25 -2.07 -10.36
CA VAL A 8 -1.47 -2.72 -9.30
C VAL A 8 -0.24 -1.87 -8.97
N ILE A 9 -0.05 -1.60 -7.67
CA ILE A 9 1.09 -0.87 -7.13
C ILE A 9 1.85 -1.81 -6.20
N ASP A 10 3.11 -2.09 -6.52
CA ASP A 10 3.99 -2.82 -5.60
C ASP A 10 4.41 -1.89 -4.46
N ARG A 11 4.09 -2.29 -3.23
CA ARG A 11 4.39 -1.56 -1.99
C ARG A 11 5.55 -2.19 -1.20
N SER A 12 6.26 -3.14 -1.81
CA SER A 12 7.44 -3.77 -1.20
C SER A 12 8.61 -2.78 -1.15
N GLY A 13 9.31 -2.71 -0.02
CA GLY A 13 10.47 -1.82 0.14
C GLY A 13 10.10 -0.34 0.31
N THR A 14 8.81 -0.02 0.50
CA THR A 14 8.33 1.34 0.79
C THR A 14 8.07 1.55 2.27
N SER A 15 8.53 0.66 3.15
CA SER A 15 8.22 0.69 4.59
C SER A 15 6.72 0.58 4.88
N ALA A 16 5.98 -0.14 4.02
CA ALA A 16 4.54 -0.35 4.19
C ALA A 16 4.30 -1.47 5.21
N GLU A 17 3.85 -1.13 6.42
CA GLU A 17 3.57 -2.11 7.49
C GLU A 17 2.61 -3.21 7.04
N LYS A 18 1.61 -2.86 6.20
CA LYS A 18 0.68 -3.83 5.62
C LYS A 18 1.37 -5.00 4.92
N VAL A 19 2.44 -4.73 4.18
CA VAL A 19 3.20 -5.73 3.40
C VAL A 19 4.37 -6.29 4.21
N GLU A 20 5.16 -5.42 4.84
CA GLU A 20 6.42 -5.79 5.49
C GLU A 20 6.22 -6.36 6.91
N GLY A 21 5.12 -5.99 7.58
CA GLY A 21 4.77 -6.46 8.93
C GLY A 21 4.34 -7.93 9.00
N LEU A 22 4.13 -8.61 7.85
CA LEU A 22 3.61 -9.98 7.81
C LEU A 22 4.45 -10.97 8.61
N LYS A 23 5.79 -10.88 8.51
CA LYS A 23 6.69 -11.76 9.26
C LYS A 23 6.59 -11.52 10.77
N HIS A 24 6.46 -10.26 11.18
CA HIS A 24 6.43 -9.91 12.59
C HIS A 24 5.10 -10.31 13.24
N ILE A 25 3.97 -10.10 12.56
CA ILE A 25 2.63 -10.34 13.09
C ILE A 25 2.15 -11.79 12.92
N TRP A 26 2.46 -12.45 11.79
CA TRP A 26 2.03 -13.82 11.48
C TRP A 26 3.15 -14.85 11.39
N GLY A 27 4.42 -14.46 11.50
CA GLY A 27 5.56 -15.38 11.43
C GLY A 27 5.91 -15.87 10.02
N ARG A 28 5.26 -15.35 8.97
CA ARG A 28 5.44 -15.77 7.57
C ARG A 28 5.20 -14.61 6.60
N THR A 29 5.73 -14.69 5.38
CA THR A 29 5.72 -13.60 4.39
C THR A 29 4.96 -13.92 3.10
N ASP A 30 4.42 -15.14 2.96
CA ASP A 30 3.74 -15.65 1.77
C ASP A 30 2.21 -15.49 1.85
N LEU A 31 1.75 -14.43 2.51
CA LEU A 31 0.33 -14.11 2.69
C LEU A 31 -0.09 -12.95 1.79
N ILE A 32 -1.36 -12.92 1.40
CA ILE A 32 -1.97 -11.72 0.80
C ILE A 32 -2.35 -10.77 1.96
N PRO A 33 -1.78 -9.56 2.05
CA PRO A 33 -1.98 -8.69 3.20
C PRO A 33 -3.30 -7.91 3.10
N LEU A 34 -4.32 -8.34 3.86
CA LEU A 34 -5.66 -7.73 3.90
C LEU A 34 -6.08 -7.30 5.32
N TRP A 35 -5.15 -6.74 6.09
CA TRP A 35 -5.31 -6.57 7.54
C TRP A 35 -5.19 -5.12 8.05
N VAL A 36 -4.22 -4.34 7.57
CA VAL A 36 -4.10 -2.91 7.93
C VAL A 36 -5.17 -2.13 7.20
N ALA A 37 -5.81 -1.19 7.90
CA ALA A 37 -6.80 -0.27 7.35
C ALA A 37 -6.13 0.89 6.56
N ASP A 38 -5.27 0.54 5.59
CA ASP A 38 -4.79 1.43 4.53
C ASP A 38 -5.14 0.84 3.14
N MET A 39 -4.87 1.60 2.09
CA MET A 39 -5.26 1.21 0.72
C MET A 39 -4.05 0.91 -0.16
N ASP A 40 -4.25 0.04 -1.15
CA ASP A 40 -3.25 -0.24 -2.20
C ASP A 40 -3.45 0.63 -3.45
N PHE A 41 -4.11 1.78 -3.29
CA PHE A 41 -4.31 2.78 -4.32
C PHE A 41 -3.37 3.97 -4.12
N ALA A 42 -3.02 4.65 -5.21
CA ALA A 42 -2.28 5.89 -5.14
C ALA A 42 -3.12 6.99 -4.49
N THR A 43 -2.47 7.85 -3.71
CA THR A 43 -3.06 9.10 -3.23
C THR A 43 -3.51 9.96 -4.41
N ALA A 44 -4.60 10.71 -4.24
CA ALA A 44 -5.11 11.59 -5.29
C ALA A 44 -4.06 12.66 -5.70
N PRO A 45 -3.93 12.99 -7.01
CA PRO A 45 -2.87 13.88 -7.50
C PRO A 45 -2.84 15.25 -6.81
N PHE A 46 -4.00 15.86 -6.58
CA PHE A 46 -4.07 17.17 -5.93
C PHE A 46 -3.53 17.18 -4.50
N VAL A 47 -3.49 16.02 -3.83
CA VAL A 47 -2.87 15.88 -2.50
C VAL A 47 -1.36 15.78 -2.66
N THR A 48 -0.87 14.94 -3.58
CA THR A 48 0.58 14.78 -3.81
C THR A 48 1.23 16.03 -4.35
N ASP A 49 0.52 16.79 -5.21
CA ASP A 49 1.01 18.06 -5.77
C ASP A 49 1.16 19.17 -4.72
N ALA A 50 0.50 19.01 -3.57
CA ALA A 50 0.57 19.95 -2.44
C ALA A 50 1.66 19.61 -1.41
N ILE A 51 2.36 18.48 -1.57
CA ILE A 51 3.44 18.07 -0.66
C ILE A 51 4.75 18.76 -1.12
N PRO A 52 5.42 19.56 -0.26
CA PRO A 52 6.64 20.28 -0.59
C PRO A 52 7.88 19.38 -0.70
#